data_AF-A0A7I8VN73-F1
#
_entry.id   AF-A0A7I8VN73-F1
#
_cell.length_a   1.000
_cell.length_b   1.000
_cell.length_c   1.000
_cell.angle_alpha   90.00
_cell.angle_beta   90.00
_cell.angle_gamma   90.00
#
_symmetry.space_group_name_H-M   'P 1'
#
loop_
_entity.id
_entity.type
_entity.pdbx_description
1 polymer ?
#
loop_
_entity_poly.entity_id
_entity_poly.type
_entity_poly.pdbx_seq_one_letter_code
_entity_poly.pdbx_strand_id
1 'polypeptide(L)'
;MNGPDIIFFLVMLFQLVICPYNKVEESFNTQASHDIIFYGPNIGMYDHLEFPGVVPRSFIGPLFLATMSSPFVALFKAIGLSKFASQLLIRLVLGLTVWHAFKRYQAAIGQRYGQNITKWLTIISCTQFHFIFYMTRTLPNTFALVLCLHALAFVIKRNHLSFIFSAACGIIIFRSELAIMMGCYLISELMTKLRVVDAIKYSIPAGFLWIFFTVFIDSYFWRRWVWPEAEVFYFNTFLNKSSGWGTSPFFWYFYSAIPRALATSLFFIPFGFYMESGIRQLFLPAIVYVGFYSFLPHKELRFIIYIFPIFNTVAAVACARL
;
A
#
# COMPACT_ATOMS: atom_id res chain seq x y z
N MET A 1 -2.20 19.80 13.92
CA MET A 1 -1.07 19.11 13.26
C MET A 1 0.21 19.67 13.86
N ASN A 2 1.17 18.82 14.21
CA ASN A 2 2.47 19.31 14.68
C ASN A 2 3.31 19.80 13.48
N GLY A 3 4.34 20.63 13.70
CA GLY A 3 5.20 21.16 12.63
C GLY A 3 5.66 20.12 11.59
N PRO A 4 6.18 18.94 12.00
CA PRO A 4 6.57 17.88 11.07
C PRO A 4 5.43 17.33 10.21
N ASP A 5 4.21 17.29 10.73
CA ASP A 5 3.04 16.81 9.97
C ASP A 5 2.65 17.77 8.85
N ILE A 6 2.82 19.08 9.09
CA ILE A 6 2.57 20.12 8.09
C ILE A 6 3.61 20.00 6.98
N ILE A 7 4.89 19.85 7.33
CA ILE A 7 5.96 19.63 6.35
C ILE A 7 5.68 18.38 5.52
N PHE A 8 5.32 17.26 6.16
CA PHE A 8 4.97 16.03 5.46
C PHE A 8 3.87 16.26 4.41
N PHE A 9 2.81 16.96 4.80
CA PHE A 9 1.70 17.28 3.92
C PHE A 9 2.12 18.19 2.75
N LEU A 10 2.92 19.22 3.02
CA LEU A 10 3.43 20.12 1.99
C LEU A 10 4.36 19.40 1.00
N VAL A 11 5.22 18.49 1.46
CA VAL A 11 6.09 17.68 0.59
C VAL A 11 5.24 16.75 -0.29
N MET A 12 4.18 16.15 0.24
CA MET A 12 3.23 15.36 -0.55
C MET A 12 2.60 16.20 -1.68
N LEU A 13 2.10 17.41 -1.35
CA LEU A 13 1.52 18.31 -2.36
C LEU A 13 2.55 18.74 -3.39
N PHE A 14 3.77 19.05 -2.97
CA PHE A 14 4.86 19.40 -3.86
C PHE A 14 5.17 18.27 -4.85
N GLN A 15 5.28 17.03 -4.38
CA GLN A 15 5.52 15.85 -5.22
C GLN A 15 4.37 15.57 -6.19
N LEU A 16 3.12 15.81 -5.76
CA LEU A 16 1.94 15.68 -6.61
C LEU A 16 2.00 16.64 -7.81
N VAL A 17 2.37 17.91 -7.57
CA VAL A 17 2.39 18.96 -8.58
C VAL A 17 3.61 18.84 -9.50
N ILE A 18 4.80 18.59 -8.96
CA ILE A 18 6.05 18.59 -9.74
C ILE A 18 6.21 17.34 -10.62
N CYS A 19 5.52 16.24 -10.28
CA CYS A 19 5.53 15.03 -11.08
C CYS A 19 4.10 14.61 -11.48
N PRO A 20 3.44 15.36 -12.37
CA PRO A 20 2.02 15.19 -12.66
C PRO A 20 1.73 13.99 -13.58
N TYR A 21 2.70 13.60 -14.41
CA TYR A 21 2.54 12.51 -15.36
C TYR A 21 2.65 11.14 -14.70
N ASN A 22 1.89 10.19 -15.24
CA ASN A 22 1.78 8.83 -14.72
C ASN A 22 2.83 7.91 -15.34
N LYS A 23 3.28 6.93 -14.55
CA LYS A 23 4.00 5.78 -15.10
C LYS A 23 3.02 4.81 -15.77
N VAL A 24 3.55 3.94 -16.64
CA VAL A 24 2.78 2.92 -17.38
C VAL A 24 1.93 2.09 -16.44
N GLU A 25 2.40 1.81 -15.23
CA GLU A 25 1.72 0.88 -14.34
C GLU A 25 0.69 1.54 -13.43
N GLU A 26 0.57 2.88 -13.51
CA GLU A 26 -0.51 3.66 -12.93
C GLU A 26 -1.71 3.76 -13.89
N SER A 27 -1.52 3.39 -15.17
CA SER A 27 -2.47 3.63 -16.26
C SER A 27 -3.84 3.05 -15.93
N PHE A 28 -3.92 1.75 -15.62
CA PHE A 28 -5.18 1.09 -15.37
C PHE A 28 -6.02 1.81 -14.32
N ASN A 29 -5.45 2.08 -13.13
CA ASN A 29 -6.24 2.69 -12.07
C ASN A 29 -6.61 4.15 -12.38
N THR A 30 -5.74 4.88 -13.09
CA THR A 30 -6.03 6.24 -13.52
C THR A 30 -7.19 6.24 -14.51
N GLN A 31 -7.10 5.41 -15.57
CA GLN A 31 -8.11 5.35 -16.62
C GLN A 31 -9.42 4.79 -16.10
N ALA A 32 -9.39 3.72 -15.31
CA ALA A 32 -10.58 3.20 -14.65
C ALA A 32 -11.27 4.25 -13.77
N SER A 33 -10.52 5.04 -13.00
CA SER A 33 -11.11 6.15 -12.23
C SER A 33 -11.68 7.24 -13.13
N HIS A 34 -11.00 7.60 -14.22
CA HIS A 34 -11.53 8.52 -15.22
C HIS A 34 -12.85 7.98 -15.80
N ASP A 35 -12.88 6.74 -16.26
CA ASP A 35 -14.02 6.17 -16.96
C ASP A 35 -15.25 6.08 -16.07
N ILE A 36 -15.08 5.72 -14.80
CA ILE A 36 -16.16 5.76 -13.81
C ILE A 36 -16.73 7.18 -13.63
N ILE A 37 -15.87 8.21 -13.60
CA ILE A 37 -16.28 9.60 -13.38
C ILE A 37 -16.91 10.24 -14.63
N PHE A 38 -16.44 9.88 -15.83
CA PHE A 38 -16.83 10.54 -17.08
C PHE A 38 -17.82 9.76 -17.92
N TYR A 39 -17.74 8.42 -17.94
CA TYR A 39 -18.66 7.55 -18.68
C TYR A 39 -19.70 6.86 -17.79
N GLY A 40 -19.44 6.78 -16.48
CA GLY A 40 -20.41 6.24 -15.51
C GLY A 40 -20.85 4.82 -15.88
N PRO A 41 -22.15 4.51 -15.97
CA PRO A 41 -22.61 3.16 -16.27
C PRO A 41 -22.37 2.71 -17.71
N ASN A 42 -21.88 3.58 -18.60
CA ASN A 42 -21.59 3.22 -20.00
C ASN A 42 -20.25 2.47 -20.11
N ILE A 43 -20.22 1.23 -19.63
CA ILE A 43 -19.01 0.38 -19.60
C ILE A 43 -18.42 0.17 -21.02
N GLY A 44 -19.23 0.31 -22.08
CA GLY A 44 -18.77 0.12 -23.46
C GLY A 44 -17.71 1.14 -23.90
N MET A 45 -17.59 2.26 -23.17
CA MET A 45 -16.64 3.34 -23.45
C MET A 45 -15.37 3.26 -22.59
N TYR A 46 -15.23 2.21 -21.77
CA TYR A 46 -14.12 2.12 -20.84
C TYR A 46 -12.85 1.61 -21.53
N ASP A 47 -11.72 2.21 -21.20
CA ASP A 47 -10.40 1.97 -21.78
C ASP A 47 -9.94 0.52 -21.62
N HIS A 48 -10.28 -0.14 -20.50
CA HIS A 48 -9.85 -1.52 -20.23
C HIS A 48 -10.48 -2.57 -21.15
N LEU A 49 -11.55 -2.24 -21.89
CA LEU A 49 -12.11 -3.14 -22.89
C LEU A 49 -11.30 -3.12 -24.19
N GLU A 50 -10.71 -1.97 -24.53
CA GLU A 50 -9.84 -1.82 -25.70
C GLU A 50 -8.39 -2.19 -25.36
N PHE A 51 -7.93 -1.82 -24.15
CA PHE A 51 -6.58 -2.03 -23.63
C PHE A 51 -6.58 -2.80 -22.29
N PRO A 52 -6.99 -4.09 -22.28
CA PRO A 52 -7.16 -4.88 -21.04
C PRO A 52 -5.88 -5.19 -20.27
N GLY A 53 -4.70 -4.92 -20.86
CA GLY A 53 -3.42 -5.36 -20.30
C GLY A 53 -3.28 -6.88 -20.29
N VAL A 54 -2.19 -7.38 -19.68
CA VAL A 54 -1.86 -8.82 -19.68
C VAL A 54 -2.69 -9.62 -18.66
N VAL A 55 -3.07 -8.96 -17.57
CA VAL A 55 -3.84 -9.55 -16.47
C VAL A 55 -4.83 -8.52 -15.96
N PRO A 56 -6.05 -8.94 -15.56
CA PRO A 56 -7.04 -8.02 -15.03
C PRO A 56 -6.56 -7.39 -13.73
N ARG A 57 -7.10 -6.21 -13.43
CA ARG A 57 -6.85 -5.45 -12.22
C ARG A 57 -8.20 -5.10 -11.57
N SER A 58 -8.21 -4.94 -10.25
CA SER A 58 -9.44 -4.66 -9.53
C SER A 58 -9.90 -3.21 -9.71
N PHE A 59 -11.19 -3.04 -9.98
CA PHE A 59 -11.92 -1.77 -10.04
C PHE A 59 -12.27 -1.22 -8.66
N ILE A 60 -12.09 -1.97 -7.56
CA ILE A 60 -12.43 -1.50 -6.21
C ILE A 60 -11.64 -0.23 -5.84
N GLY A 61 -10.33 -0.20 -6.11
CA GLY A 61 -9.50 0.99 -5.88
C GLY A 61 -9.95 2.19 -6.72
N PRO A 62 -10.06 2.04 -8.06
CA PRO A 62 -10.58 3.08 -8.94
C PRO A 62 -11.97 3.60 -8.58
N LEU A 63 -12.89 2.71 -8.18
CA LEU A 63 -14.24 3.04 -7.75
C LEU A 63 -14.24 3.87 -6.47
N PHE A 64 -13.38 3.52 -5.50
CA PHE A 64 -13.18 4.33 -4.30
C PHE A 64 -12.70 5.74 -4.66
N LEU A 65 -11.66 5.88 -5.49
CA LEU A 65 -11.15 7.19 -5.90
C LEU A 65 -12.19 8.01 -6.67
N ALA A 66 -12.90 7.37 -7.60
CA ALA A 66 -13.96 8.00 -8.37
C ALA A 66 -15.07 8.52 -7.46
N THR A 67 -15.57 7.68 -6.54
CA THR A 67 -16.65 8.06 -5.61
C THR A 67 -16.26 9.26 -4.74
N MET A 68 -15.05 9.25 -4.18
CA MET A 68 -14.56 10.34 -3.34
C MET A 68 -14.27 11.63 -4.12
N SER A 69 -13.89 11.51 -5.39
CA SER A 69 -13.52 12.65 -6.24
C SER A 69 -14.72 13.25 -6.99
N SER A 70 -15.77 12.48 -7.25
CA SER A 70 -16.91 12.86 -8.09
C SER A 70 -17.57 14.21 -7.72
N PRO A 71 -17.85 14.53 -6.44
CA PRO A 71 -18.44 15.82 -6.09
C PRO A 71 -17.55 17.01 -6.50
N PHE A 72 -16.23 16.88 -6.34
CA PHE A 72 -15.28 17.91 -6.69
C PHE A 72 -15.02 17.96 -8.21
N VAL A 73 -15.03 16.81 -8.89
CA VAL A 73 -14.93 16.78 -10.35
C VAL A 73 -16.17 17.41 -11.00
N ALA A 74 -17.36 17.24 -10.43
CA ALA A 74 -18.57 17.93 -10.90
C ALA A 74 -18.41 19.46 -10.81
N LEU A 75 -17.85 19.96 -9.70
CA LEU A 75 -17.49 21.37 -9.56
C LEU A 75 -16.47 21.80 -10.61
N PHE A 76 -15.39 21.02 -10.80
CA PHE A 76 -14.34 21.29 -11.79
C PHE A 76 -14.91 21.40 -13.21
N LYS A 77 -15.84 20.50 -13.58
CA LYS A 77 -16.56 20.57 -14.85
C LYS A 77 -17.39 21.85 -14.96
N ALA A 78 -18.09 22.25 -13.90
CA ALA A 78 -18.92 23.45 -13.89
C ALA A 78 -18.10 24.75 -14.08
N ILE A 79 -16.87 24.80 -13.58
CA ILE A 79 -15.95 25.94 -13.76
C ILE A 79 -15.02 25.78 -14.97
N GLY A 80 -15.22 24.76 -15.81
CA GLY A 80 -14.46 24.55 -17.04
C GLY A 80 -13.01 24.09 -16.84
N LEU A 81 -12.67 23.50 -15.69
CA LEU A 81 -11.34 22.92 -15.47
C LEU A 81 -11.12 21.67 -16.33
N SER A 82 -9.86 21.48 -16.73
CA SER A 82 -9.45 20.38 -17.61
C SER A 82 -9.51 19.03 -16.91
N LYS A 83 -9.60 17.94 -17.70
CA LYS A 83 -9.49 16.56 -17.20
C LYS A 83 -8.19 16.30 -16.43
N PHE A 84 -7.14 17.05 -16.74
CA PHE A 84 -5.86 17.01 -16.03
C PHE A 84 -6.01 17.42 -14.56
N ALA A 85 -6.85 18.43 -14.26
CA ALA A 85 -7.15 18.80 -12.87
C ALA A 85 -7.85 17.65 -12.12
N SER A 86 -8.78 16.94 -12.78
CA SER A 86 -9.42 15.75 -12.22
C SER A 86 -8.43 14.62 -11.95
N GLN A 87 -7.40 14.43 -12.80
CA GLN A 87 -6.32 13.47 -12.55
C GLN A 87 -5.50 13.84 -11.30
N LEU A 88 -5.15 15.11 -11.12
CA LEU A 88 -4.45 15.56 -9.91
C LEU A 88 -5.32 15.38 -8.66
N LEU A 89 -6.63 15.59 -8.78
CA LEU A 89 -7.58 15.39 -7.69
C LEU A 89 -7.68 13.92 -7.25
N ILE A 90 -7.83 12.97 -8.17
CA ILE A 90 -7.89 11.53 -7.78
C ILE A 90 -6.58 11.10 -7.09
N ARG A 91 -5.44 11.63 -7.53
CA ARG A 91 -4.13 11.39 -6.92
C ARG A 91 -4.01 12.04 -5.55
N LEU A 92 -4.58 13.24 -5.36
CA LEU A 92 -4.69 13.90 -4.07
C LEU A 92 -5.55 13.09 -3.10
N VAL A 93 -6.71 12.60 -3.53
CA VAL A 93 -7.57 11.75 -2.72
C VAL A 93 -6.83 10.48 -2.26
N LEU A 94 -6.08 9.83 -3.15
CA LEU A 94 -5.24 8.68 -2.77
C LEU A 94 -4.17 9.08 -1.76
N GLY A 95 -3.46 10.19 -2.00
CA GLY A 95 -2.46 10.74 -1.09
C GLY A 95 -3.00 11.04 0.30
N LEU A 96 -4.17 11.69 0.39
CA LEU A 96 -4.87 11.96 1.64
C LEU A 96 -5.26 10.66 2.36
N THR A 97 -5.67 9.64 1.61
CA THR A 97 -6.01 8.33 2.16
C THR A 97 -4.79 7.64 2.76
N VAL A 98 -3.65 7.64 2.05
CA VAL A 98 -2.38 7.10 2.56
C VAL A 98 -1.89 7.91 3.76
N TRP A 99 -1.99 9.24 3.72
CA TRP A 99 -1.65 10.12 4.83
C TRP A 99 -2.48 9.79 6.07
N HIS A 100 -3.80 9.64 5.92
CA HIS A 100 -4.68 9.23 7.02
C HIS A 100 -4.27 7.87 7.61
N ALA A 101 -4.04 6.86 6.77
CA ALA A 101 -3.59 5.55 7.22
C ALA A 101 -2.23 5.62 7.94
N PHE A 102 -1.31 6.45 7.44
CA PHE A 102 -0.01 6.70 8.07
C PHE A 102 -0.17 7.40 9.42
N LYS A 103 -1.06 8.40 9.56
CA LYS A 103 -1.37 9.02 10.86
C LYS A 103 -1.93 8.01 11.86
N ARG A 104 -2.76 7.06 11.42
CA ARG A 104 -3.31 5.99 12.27
C ARG A 104 -2.21 5.02 12.73
N TYR A 105 -1.27 4.69 11.85
CA TYR A 105 -0.07 3.92 12.17
C TYR A 105 0.83 4.67 13.16
N GLN A 106 1.13 5.94 12.93
CA GLN A 106 1.89 6.78 13.84
C GLN A 106 1.23 6.87 15.22
N ALA A 107 -0.09 7.05 15.29
CA ALA A 107 -0.80 7.07 16.56
C ALA A 107 -0.66 5.74 17.33
N ALA A 108 -0.67 4.60 16.64
CA ALA A 108 -0.42 3.31 17.25
C ALA A 108 1.02 3.19 17.78
N ILE A 109 2.02 3.63 17.01
CA ILE A 109 3.42 3.68 17.44
C ILE A 109 3.61 4.60 18.65
N GLY A 110 3.00 5.78 18.64
CA GLY A 110 3.09 6.75 19.74
C GLY A 110 2.50 6.24 21.03
N GLN A 111 1.40 5.49 20.95
CA GLN A 111 0.78 4.82 22.09
C GLN A 111 1.66 3.70 22.67
N ARG A 112 2.36 2.94 21.82
CA ARG A 112 3.15 1.78 22.26
C ARG A 112 4.60 2.09 22.66
N TYR A 113 5.27 2.98 21.92
CA TYR A 113 6.70 3.24 22.08
C TYR A 113 7.00 4.69 22.49
N GLY A 114 6.02 5.59 22.45
CA GLY A 114 6.14 6.98 22.89
C GLY A 114 6.11 8.03 21.76
N GLN A 115 5.72 9.25 22.10
CA GLN A 115 5.51 10.34 21.13
C GLN A 115 6.81 10.92 20.55
N ASN A 116 7.97 10.70 21.18
CA ASN A 116 9.24 11.17 20.61
C ASN A 116 9.58 10.40 19.32
N ILE A 117 9.30 9.10 19.31
CA ILE A 117 9.53 8.22 18.16
C ILE A 117 8.64 8.61 16.99
N THR A 118 7.38 9.01 17.24
CA THR A 118 6.48 9.44 16.15
C THR A 118 6.93 10.74 15.49
N LYS A 119 7.52 11.66 16.26
CA LYS A 119 8.15 12.87 15.72
C LYS A 119 9.30 12.51 14.78
N TRP A 120 10.25 11.69 15.24
CA TRP A 120 11.37 11.23 14.42
C TRP A 120 10.94 10.42 13.20
N LEU A 121 9.93 9.56 13.33
CA LEU A 121 9.34 8.83 12.21
C LEU A 121 8.80 9.78 11.14
N THR A 122 8.13 10.86 11.55
CA THR A 122 7.64 11.88 10.61
C THR A 122 8.79 12.59 9.91
N ILE A 123 9.81 13.02 10.67
CA ILE A 123 10.99 13.71 10.13
C ILE A 123 11.72 12.82 9.12
N ILE A 124 12.04 11.58 9.48
CA ILE A 124 12.72 10.63 8.59
C ILE A 124 11.89 10.40 7.31
N SER A 125 10.59 10.14 7.45
CA SER A 125 9.73 9.95 6.28
C SER A 125 9.62 11.20 5.39
N CYS A 126 9.77 12.42 5.94
CA CYS A 126 9.85 13.66 5.14
C CYS A 126 11.14 13.77 4.34
N THR A 127 12.26 13.27 4.89
CA THR A 127 13.57 13.35 4.22
C THR A 127 13.74 12.31 3.11
N GLN A 128 12.94 11.25 3.12
CA GLN A 128 12.98 10.19 2.12
C GLN A 128 12.03 10.49 0.97
N PHE A 129 12.54 10.47 -0.26
CA PHE A 129 11.69 10.73 -1.42
C PHE A 129 10.69 9.60 -1.69
N HIS A 130 11.05 8.34 -1.43
CA HIS A 130 10.32 7.18 -1.92
C HIS A 130 8.89 7.08 -1.39
N PHE A 131 8.69 7.13 -0.07
CA PHE A 131 7.36 6.97 0.53
C PHE A 131 6.39 8.06 0.08
N ILE A 132 6.82 9.33 0.14
CA ILE A 132 5.98 10.49 -0.21
C ILE A 132 5.78 10.60 -1.72
N PHE A 133 6.75 10.20 -2.54
CA PHE A 133 6.57 10.17 -3.99
C PHE A 133 5.49 9.17 -4.40
N TYR A 134 5.49 7.96 -3.82
CA TYR A 134 4.55 6.90 -4.21
C TYR A 134 3.15 7.06 -3.60
N MET A 135 2.99 7.79 -2.50
CA MET A 135 1.70 7.88 -1.80
C MET A 135 0.56 8.50 -2.63
N THR A 136 0.88 9.31 -3.64
CA THR A 136 -0.12 9.95 -4.54
C THR A 136 -0.25 9.23 -5.88
N ARG A 137 0.48 8.13 -6.07
CA ARG A 137 0.58 7.39 -7.33
C ARG A 137 -0.45 6.28 -7.34
N THR A 138 -1.26 6.17 -8.40
CA THR A 138 -2.38 5.21 -8.49
C THR A 138 -1.89 3.79 -8.82
N LEU A 139 -0.91 3.31 -8.06
CA LEU A 139 -0.39 1.96 -8.15
C LEU A 139 -1.26 1.03 -7.30
N PRO A 140 -1.49 -0.23 -7.70
CA PRO A 140 -2.15 -1.19 -6.82
C PRO A 140 -1.39 -1.40 -5.51
N ASN A 141 -0.05 -1.24 -5.52
CA ASN A 141 0.78 -1.19 -4.31
C ASN A 141 0.36 -0.08 -3.33
N THR A 142 -0.02 1.10 -3.85
CA THR A 142 -0.37 2.25 -3.01
C THR A 142 -1.72 2.03 -2.34
N PHE A 143 -2.70 1.44 -3.04
CA PHE A 143 -3.95 1.01 -2.42
C PHE A 143 -3.72 -0.07 -1.35
N ALA A 144 -2.90 -1.07 -1.68
CA ALA A 144 -2.51 -2.11 -0.73
C ALA A 144 -1.76 -1.54 0.49
N LEU A 145 -0.96 -0.48 0.30
CA LEU A 145 -0.23 0.21 1.37
C LEU A 145 -1.17 0.87 2.39
N VAL A 146 -2.30 1.45 1.96
CA VAL A 146 -3.32 2.00 2.86
C VAL A 146 -3.79 0.93 3.86
N LEU A 147 -4.18 -0.24 3.32
CA LEU A 147 -4.68 -1.35 4.11
C LEU A 147 -3.57 -1.99 4.97
N CYS A 148 -2.35 -2.06 4.44
CA CYS A 148 -1.17 -2.49 5.18
C CYS A 148 -0.90 -1.59 6.40
N LEU A 149 -0.92 -0.27 6.25
CA LEU A 149 -0.71 0.68 7.35
C LEU A 149 -1.79 0.54 8.44
N HIS A 150 -3.05 0.37 8.04
CA HIS A 150 -4.12 0.07 8.99
C HIS A 150 -3.92 -1.27 9.68
N ALA A 151 -3.60 -2.33 8.95
CA ALA A 151 -3.32 -3.65 9.49
C ALA A 151 -2.17 -3.59 10.53
N LEU A 152 -1.05 -2.93 10.20
CA LEU A 152 0.06 -2.72 11.13
C LEU A 152 -0.36 -1.95 12.38
N ALA A 153 -1.17 -0.89 12.23
CA ALA A 153 -1.70 -0.14 13.36
C ALA A 153 -2.57 -1.02 14.28
N PHE A 154 -3.35 -1.94 13.70
CA PHE A 154 -4.17 -2.88 14.45
C PHE A 154 -3.34 -4.00 15.11
N VAL A 155 -2.27 -4.49 14.47
CA VAL A 155 -1.30 -5.39 15.12
C VAL A 155 -0.68 -4.72 16.34
N ILE A 156 -0.21 -3.48 16.20
CA ILE A 156 0.41 -2.72 17.30
C ILE A 156 -0.57 -2.55 18.47
N LYS A 157 -1.85 -2.26 18.17
CA LYS A 157 -2.95 -2.10 19.14
C LYS A 157 -3.57 -3.41 19.61
N ARG A 158 -3.14 -4.55 19.08
CA ARG A 158 -3.71 -5.89 19.34
C ARG A 158 -5.21 -5.99 19.08
N ASN A 159 -5.71 -5.29 18.07
CA ASN A 159 -7.07 -5.49 17.57
C ASN A 159 -7.05 -6.55 16.46
N HIS A 160 -7.21 -7.82 16.84
CA HIS A 160 -7.07 -8.96 15.93
C HIS A 160 -8.13 -8.99 14.84
N LEU A 161 -9.39 -8.64 15.15
CA LEU A 161 -10.47 -8.63 14.17
C LEU A 161 -10.20 -7.59 13.08
N SER A 162 -9.93 -6.33 13.44
CA SER A 162 -9.66 -5.28 12.45
C SER A 162 -8.36 -5.53 11.69
N PHE A 163 -7.36 -6.13 12.34
CA PHE A 163 -6.13 -6.58 11.67
C PHE A 163 -6.43 -7.58 10.55
N ILE A 164 -7.12 -8.69 10.87
CA ILE A 164 -7.41 -9.76 9.90
C ILE A 164 -8.27 -9.24 8.76
N PHE A 165 -9.31 -8.43 9.04
CA PHE A 165 -10.14 -7.86 7.99
C PHE A 165 -9.36 -6.91 7.06
N SER A 166 -8.50 -6.05 7.61
CA SER A 166 -7.70 -5.12 6.80
C SER A 166 -6.62 -5.84 5.99
N ALA A 167 -5.95 -6.82 6.60
CA ALA A 167 -4.96 -7.65 5.93
C ALA A 167 -5.59 -8.46 4.79
N ALA A 168 -6.71 -9.15 5.05
CA ALA A 168 -7.43 -9.92 4.05
C ALA A 168 -7.90 -9.03 2.88
N CYS A 169 -8.41 -7.82 3.16
CA CYS A 169 -8.80 -6.85 2.13
C CYS A 169 -7.62 -6.54 1.20
N GLY A 170 -6.45 -6.22 1.77
CA GLY A 170 -5.25 -5.90 0.98
C GLY A 170 -4.74 -7.08 0.16
N ILE A 171 -4.75 -8.28 0.75
CA ILE A 171 -4.27 -9.52 0.13
C ILE A 171 -5.17 -9.96 -1.02
N ILE A 172 -6.48 -9.99 -0.79
CA ILE A 172 -7.46 -10.60 -1.70
C ILE A 172 -7.79 -9.69 -2.88
N ILE A 173 -7.88 -8.37 -2.64
CA ILE A 173 -8.32 -7.41 -3.66
C ILE A 173 -7.14 -6.85 -4.46
N PHE A 174 -6.05 -6.50 -3.78
CA PHE A 174 -5.00 -5.70 -4.39
C PHE A 174 -3.72 -6.47 -4.66
N ARG A 175 -3.20 -7.18 -3.66
CA ARG A 175 -1.83 -7.71 -3.65
C ARG A 175 -1.62 -8.92 -2.76
N SER A 176 -1.61 -10.09 -3.38
CA SER A 176 -1.39 -11.39 -2.76
C SER A 176 -0.01 -11.50 -2.10
N GLU A 177 1.00 -10.75 -2.53
CA GLU A 177 2.33 -10.79 -1.90
C GLU A 177 2.33 -10.33 -0.44
N LEU A 178 1.34 -9.50 -0.05
CA LEU A 178 1.17 -9.08 1.34
C LEU A 178 0.90 -10.26 2.28
N ALA A 179 0.44 -11.40 1.77
CA ALA A 179 0.19 -12.60 2.56
C ALA A 179 1.45 -13.09 3.28
N ILE A 180 2.63 -12.89 2.69
CA ILE A 180 3.90 -13.25 3.32
C ILE A 180 4.10 -12.42 4.59
N MET A 181 4.05 -11.09 4.49
CA MET A 181 4.29 -10.21 5.63
C MET A 181 3.17 -10.31 6.69
N MET A 182 1.91 -10.25 6.25
CA MET A 182 0.74 -10.33 7.15
C MET A 182 0.58 -11.71 7.77
N GLY A 183 0.93 -12.77 7.04
CA GLY A 183 0.98 -14.14 7.56
C GLY A 183 2.00 -14.29 8.68
N CYS A 184 3.20 -13.69 8.53
CA CYS A 184 4.18 -13.66 9.61
C CYS A 184 3.67 -12.94 10.86
N TYR A 185 2.94 -11.82 10.71
CA TYR A 185 2.29 -11.15 11.85
C TYR A 185 1.21 -12.01 12.49
N LEU A 186 0.38 -12.67 11.69
CA LEU A 186 -0.66 -13.56 12.19
C LEU A 186 -0.05 -14.74 12.97
N ILE A 187 1.00 -15.38 12.45
CA ILE A 187 1.74 -16.45 13.14
C ILE A 187 2.31 -15.93 14.46
N SER A 188 2.92 -14.74 14.47
CA SER A 188 3.46 -14.15 15.70
C SER A 188 2.38 -13.89 16.75
N GLU A 189 1.20 -13.43 16.35
CA GLU A 189 0.06 -13.24 17.26
C GLU A 189 -0.50 -14.59 17.73
N LEU A 190 -0.58 -15.61 16.88
CA LEU A 190 -1.00 -16.97 17.25
C LEU A 190 -0.07 -17.62 18.29
N MET A 191 1.24 -17.37 18.19
CA MET A 191 2.22 -17.87 19.15
C MET A 191 2.15 -17.17 20.51
N THR A 192 1.47 -16.03 20.62
CA THR A 192 1.54 -15.18 21.82
C THR A 192 0.19 -14.93 22.48
N LYS A 193 -0.82 -14.47 21.74
CA LYS A 193 -2.05 -13.90 22.31
C LYS A 193 -3.34 -14.26 21.58
N LEU A 194 -3.29 -14.65 20.29
CA LEU A 194 -4.46 -14.99 19.49
C LEU A 194 -4.72 -16.50 19.52
N ARG A 195 -5.94 -16.91 19.86
CA ARG A 195 -6.33 -18.33 19.78
C ARG A 195 -6.58 -18.72 18.33
N VAL A 196 -6.19 -19.94 17.97
CA VAL A 196 -6.40 -20.49 16.61
C VAL A 196 -7.88 -20.46 16.22
N VAL A 197 -8.78 -20.78 17.15
CA VAL A 197 -10.23 -20.74 16.92
C VAL A 197 -10.70 -19.32 16.55
N ASP A 198 -10.20 -18.30 17.25
CA ASP A 198 -10.57 -16.91 16.97
C ASP A 198 -9.96 -16.43 15.65
N ALA A 199 -8.73 -16.83 15.33
CA ALA A 199 -8.12 -16.58 14.03
C ALA A 199 -8.96 -17.14 12.88
N ILE A 200 -9.44 -18.39 13.00
CA ILE A 200 -10.33 -19.02 11.99
C ILE A 200 -11.67 -18.27 11.92
N LYS A 201 -12.29 -17.98 13.06
CA LYS A 201 -13.56 -17.23 13.14
C LYS A 201 -13.49 -15.86 12.47
N TYR A 202 -12.34 -15.18 12.51
CA TYR A 202 -12.17 -13.88 11.86
C TYR A 202 -11.75 -14.02 10.39
N SER A 203 -10.90 -15.01 10.07
CA SER A 203 -10.33 -15.16 8.72
C SER A 203 -11.34 -15.69 7.70
N ILE A 204 -12.20 -16.64 8.08
CA ILE A 204 -13.19 -17.21 7.15
C ILE A 204 -14.20 -16.14 6.68
N PRO A 205 -14.87 -15.37 7.56
CA PRO A 205 -15.77 -14.32 7.14
C PRO A 205 -15.07 -13.20 6.38
N ALA A 206 -13.86 -12.80 6.79
CA ALA A 206 -13.09 -11.79 6.06
C ALA A 206 -12.74 -12.26 4.64
N GLY A 207 -12.31 -13.52 4.48
CA GLY A 207 -12.01 -14.12 3.19
C GLY A 207 -13.24 -14.16 2.28
N PHE A 208 -14.35 -14.70 2.78
CA PHE A 208 -15.61 -14.77 2.03
C PHE A 208 -16.10 -13.38 1.62
N LEU A 209 -16.09 -12.42 2.54
CA LEU A 209 -16.56 -11.06 2.29
C LEU A 209 -15.76 -10.38 1.17
N TRP A 210 -14.43 -10.41 1.24
CA TRP A 210 -13.60 -9.73 0.26
C TRP A 210 -13.54 -10.43 -1.08
N ILE A 211 -13.58 -11.78 -1.10
CA ILE A 211 -13.73 -12.55 -2.35
C ILE A 211 -15.06 -12.21 -3.00
N PHE A 212 -16.16 -12.17 -2.23
CA PHE A 212 -17.46 -11.79 -2.75
C PHE A 212 -17.44 -10.39 -3.36
N PHE A 213 -16.87 -9.39 -2.67
CA PHE A 213 -16.79 -8.03 -3.18
C PHE A 213 -15.95 -7.90 -4.45
N THR A 214 -14.74 -8.48 -4.49
CA THR A 214 -13.89 -8.40 -5.69
C THR A 214 -14.55 -9.12 -6.85
N VAL A 215 -15.05 -10.34 -6.65
CA VAL A 215 -15.71 -11.09 -7.72
C VAL A 215 -16.94 -10.34 -8.22
N PHE A 216 -17.79 -9.82 -7.33
CA PHE A 216 -19.01 -9.14 -7.72
C PHE A 216 -18.73 -7.83 -8.49
N ILE A 217 -17.90 -6.95 -7.93
CA ILE A 217 -17.60 -5.64 -8.52
C ILE A 217 -16.77 -5.82 -9.79
N ASP A 218 -15.71 -6.61 -9.73
CA ASP A 218 -14.79 -6.75 -10.85
C ASP A 218 -15.43 -7.50 -12.01
N SER A 219 -16.27 -8.51 -11.75
CA SER A 219 -16.99 -9.21 -12.84
C SER A 219 -17.97 -8.32 -13.58
N TYR A 220 -18.58 -7.33 -12.90
CA TYR A 220 -19.43 -6.34 -13.54
C TYR A 220 -18.64 -5.48 -14.55
N PHE A 221 -17.50 -4.93 -14.14
CA PHE A 221 -16.68 -4.08 -15.02
C PHE A 221 -15.97 -4.87 -16.12
N TRP A 222 -15.48 -6.08 -15.82
CA TRP A 222 -14.79 -6.95 -16.79
C TRP A 222 -15.74 -7.73 -17.71
N ARG A 223 -17.06 -7.66 -17.49
CA ARG A 223 -18.10 -8.36 -18.27
C ARG A 223 -17.92 -9.89 -18.34
N ARG A 224 -17.22 -10.46 -17.36
CA ARG A 224 -16.98 -11.89 -17.20
C ARG A 224 -16.73 -12.20 -15.74
N TRP A 225 -16.99 -13.42 -15.30
CA TRP A 225 -16.60 -13.87 -13.97
C TRP A 225 -15.08 -13.78 -13.82
N VAL A 226 -14.62 -12.97 -12.88
CA VAL A 226 -13.19 -12.75 -12.64
C VAL A 226 -12.91 -12.46 -11.17
N TRP A 227 -11.83 -13.04 -10.68
CA TRP A 227 -11.14 -12.58 -9.47
C TRP A 227 -9.77 -12.06 -9.91
N PRO A 228 -9.60 -10.73 -10.06
CA PRO A 228 -8.40 -10.19 -10.71
C PRO A 228 -7.10 -10.62 -10.05
N GLU A 229 -7.02 -10.56 -8.72
CA GLU A 229 -5.80 -10.91 -8.00
C GLU A 229 -5.48 -12.41 -8.07
N ALA A 230 -6.48 -13.30 -8.15
CA ALA A 230 -6.22 -14.72 -8.36
C ALA A 230 -5.65 -15.01 -9.74
N GLU A 231 -6.11 -14.33 -10.79
CA GLU A 231 -5.51 -14.47 -12.13
C GLU A 231 -4.08 -13.93 -12.16
N VAL A 232 -3.83 -12.79 -11.49
CA VAL A 232 -2.48 -12.22 -11.33
C VAL A 232 -1.56 -13.19 -10.59
N PHE A 233 -2.04 -13.80 -9.50
CA PHE A 233 -1.30 -14.79 -8.73
C PHE A 233 -1.00 -16.04 -9.57
N TYR A 234 -1.99 -16.55 -10.31
CA TYR A 234 -1.82 -17.68 -11.21
C TYR A 234 -0.76 -17.39 -12.30
N PHE A 235 -0.88 -16.24 -12.96
CA PHE A 235 0.02 -15.81 -14.02
C PHE A 235 1.48 -15.64 -13.55
N ASN A 236 1.69 -15.02 -12.38
CA ASN A 236 3.04 -14.73 -11.90
C ASN A 236 3.69 -15.91 -11.19
N THR A 237 2.94 -16.64 -10.37
CA THR A 237 3.49 -17.69 -9.51
C THR A 237 3.53 -19.05 -10.22
N PHE A 238 2.46 -19.42 -10.94
CA PHE A 238 2.41 -20.75 -11.58
C PHE A 238 2.98 -20.73 -13.00
N LEU A 239 2.68 -19.71 -13.81
CA LEU A 239 3.20 -19.62 -15.18
C LEU A 239 4.62 -19.02 -15.26
N ASN A 240 5.15 -18.53 -14.13
CA ASN A 240 6.48 -17.93 -13.99
C ASN A 240 6.82 -16.86 -15.05
N LYS A 241 5.81 -16.15 -15.56
CA LYS A 241 5.94 -15.13 -16.60
C LYS A 241 6.54 -13.82 -16.09
N SER A 242 6.76 -13.70 -14.77
CA SER A 242 7.42 -12.55 -14.14
C SER A 242 8.83 -12.32 -14.70
N SER A 243 9.55 -13.39 -15.07
CA SER A 243 10.89 -13.32 -15.67
C SER A 243 10.96 -12.56 -17.01
N GLY A 244 9.84 -12.46 -17.75
CA GLY A 244 9.78 -11.78 -19.04
C GLY A 244 9.91 -10.25 -18.96
N TRP A 245 9.83 -9.68 -17.76
CA TRP A 245 9.92 -8.22 -17.52
C TRP A 245 11.31 -7.79 -17.04
N GLY A 246 12.32 -8.64 -17.26
CA GLY A 246 13.69 -8.44 -16.79
C GLY A 246 13.93 -9.06 -15.41
N THR A 247 15.18 -9.46 -15.15
CA THR A 247 15.56 -10.15 -13.91
C THR A 247 16.62 -9.37 -13.13
N SER A 248 16.66 -9.58 -11.82
CA SER A 248 17.67 -9.01 -10.95
C SER A 248 18.18 -10.03 -9.93
N PRO A 249 19.45 -9.97 -9.51
CA PRO A 249 20.02 -10.90 -8.54
C PRO A 249 19.21 -10.99 -7.25
N PHE A 250 19.32 -12.12 -6.53
CA PHE A 250 18.60 -12.36 -5.28
C PHE A 250 18.75 -11.19 -4.29
N PHE A 251 19.99 -10.76 -4.02
CA PHE A 251 20.27 -9.69 -3.05
C PHE A 251 19.97 -8.26 -3.51
N TRP A 252 19.37 -8.07 -4.70
CA TRP A 252 19.13 -6.73 -5.25
C TRP A 252 18.33 -5.80 -4.33
N TYR A 253 17.35 -6.34 -3.59
CA TYR A 253 16.64 -5.52 -2.61
C TYR A 253 17.56 -5.00 -1.50
N PHE A 254 18.51 -5.82 -1.02
CA PHE A 254 19.39 -5.48 0.10
C PHE A 254 20.50 -4.51 -0.26
N TYR A 255 21.18 -4.68 -1.40
CA TYR A 255 22.29 -3.79 -1.79
C TYR A 255 21.85 -2.58 -2.62
N SER A 256 20.65 -2.62 -3.24
CA SER A 256 20.21 -1.63 -4.23
C SER A 256 18.95 -0.90 -3.77
N ALA A 257 17.85 -1.61 -3.56
CA ALA A 257 16.56 -0.98 -3.33
C ALA A 257 16.45 -0.32 -1.95
N ILE A 258 16.76 -1.06 -0.89
CA ILE A 258 16.65 -0.60 0.50
C ILE A 258 17.61 0.57 0.79
N PRO A 259 18.90 0.53 0.38
CA PRO A 259 19.81 1.66 0.60
C PRO A 259 19.38 2.92 -0.13
N ARG A 260 18.90 2.82 -1.38
CA ARG A 260 18.32 3.96 -2.09
C ARG A 260 17.06 4.47 -1.40
N ALA A 261 16.19 3.56 -0.93
CA ALA A 261 14.93 3.89 -0.29
C ALA A 261 15.10 4.71 0.98
N LEU A 262 16.00 4.24 1.85
CA LEU A 262 16.17 4.73 3.21
C LEU A 262 17.26 5.80 3.34
N ALA A 263 18.16 5.90 2.36
CA ALA A 263 19.29 6.82 2.37
C ALA A 263 20.06 6.70 3.70
N THR A 264 20.36 7.83 4.34
CA THR A 264 21.11 7.88 5.60
C THR A 264 20.37 7.24 6.78
N SER A 265 19.05 7.06 6.71
CA SER A 265 18.30 6.46 7.82
C SER A 265 18.60 4.96 7.98
N LEU A 266 19.18 4.31 6.97
CA LEU A 266 19.62 2.92 7.03
C LEU A 266 20.63 2.69 8.16
N PHE A 267 21.52 3.64 8.42
CA PHE A 267 22.56 3.53 9.46
C PHE A 267 21.98 3.43 10.87
N PHE A 268 20.78 3.97 11.10
CA PHE A 268 20.12 3.95 12.41
C PHE A 268 19.39 2.64 12.71
N ILE A 269 19.15 1.79 11.71
CA ILE A 269 18.34 0.57 11.87
C ILE A 269 18.98 -0.45 12.83
N PRO A 270 20.29 -0.78 12.74
CA PRO A 270 20.91 -1.70 13.69
C PRO A 270 20.81 -1.23 15.15
N PHE A 271 20.99 0.08 15.39
CA PHE A 271 20.87 0.68 16.71
C PHE A 271 19.44 0.57 17.25
N GLY A 272 18.45 0.93 16.44
CA GLY A 272 17.04 0.84 16.83
C GLY A 272 16.61 -0.59 17.14
N PHE A 273 17.10 -1.56 16.36
CA PHE A 273 16.85 -2.99 16.58
C PHE A 273 17.45 -3.49 17.91
N TYR A 274 18.64 -3.00 18.27
CA TYR A 274 19.30 -3.35 19.51
C TYR A 274 18.63 -2.68 20.73
N MET A 275 18.32 -1.38 20.63
CA MET A 275 17.83 -0.53 21.72
C MET A 275 16.39 -0.83 22.17
N GLU A 276 15.53 -1.36 21.31
CA GLU A 276 14.13 -1.66 21.66
C GLU A 276 13.74 -3.08 21.26
N SER A 277 13.71 -4.00 22.21
CA SER A 277 13.35 -5.40 21.94
C SER A 277 11.91 -5.54 21.43
N GLY A 278 11.00 -4.68 21.86
CA GLY A 278 9.60 -4.67 21.42
C GLY A 278 9.41 -4.29 19.95
N ILE A 279 10.37 -3.62 19.31
CA ILE A 279 10.26 -3.27 17.88
C ILE A 279 10.60 -4.45 16.97
N ARG A 280 11.29 -5.47 17.49
CA ARG A 280 11.70 -6.66 16.72
C ARG A 280 10.50 -7.45 16.21
N GLN A 281 9.40 -7.48 16.97
CA GLN A 281 8.13 -8.08 16.55
C GLN A 281 7.54 -7.39 15.31
N LEU A 282 7.81 -6.09 15.12
CA LEU A 282 7.41 -5.33 13.95
C LEU A 282 8.43 -5.47 12.81
N PHE A 283 9.73 -5.48 13.13
CA PHE A 283 10.78 -5.46 12.11
C PHE A 283 11.03 -6.82 11.44
N LEU A 284 11.03 -7.92 12.20
CA LEU A 284 11.39 -9.24 11.68
C LEU A 284 10.46 -9.72 10.55
N PRO A 285 9.12 -9.60 10.65
CA PRO A 285 8.23 -9.94 9.54
C PRO A 285 8.52 -9.17 8.25
N ALA A 286 8.94 -7.91 8.35
CA ALA A 286 9.30 -7.10 7.19
C ALA A 286 10.59 -7.58 6.50
N ILE A 287 11.59 -8.02 7.28
CA ILE A 287 12.81 -8.62 6.74
C ILE A 287 12.53 -9.98 6.10
N VAL A 288 11.72 -10.82 6.76
CA VAL A 288 11.27 -12.11 6.21
C VAL A 288 10.56 -11.90 4.88
N TYR A 289 9.66 -10.92 4.81
CA TYR A 289 8.98 -10.54 3.58
C TYR A 289 9.96 -10.20 2.44
N VAL A 290 10.95 -9.34 2.68
CA VAL A 290 11.97 -9.01 1.67
C VAL A 290 12.76 -10.26 1.27
N GLY A 291 13.11 -11.12 2.21
CA GLY A 291 13.84 -12.37 1.95
C GLY A 291 13.07 -13.30 1.02
N PHE A 292 11.79 -13.56 1.31
CA PHE A 292 10.94 -14.37 0.43
C PHE A 292 10.69 -13.70 -0.92
N TYR A 293 10.44 -12.40 -0.92
CA TYR A 293 10.18 -11.67 -2.16
C TYR A 293 11.43 -11.50 -3.03
N SER A 294 12.63 -11.72 -2.48
CA SER A 294 13.89 -11.75 -3.21
C SER A 294 14.03 -12.94 -4.17
N PHE A 295 13.25 -14.01 -3.97
CA PHE A 295 13.18 -15.13 -4.92
C PHE A 295 12.48 -14.77 -6.23
N LEU A 296 11.68 -13.70 -6.26
CA LEU A 296 11.02 -13.25 -7.49
C LEU A 296 12.08 -12.79 -8.52
N PRO A 297 12.10 -13.33 -9.75
CA PRO A 297 13.12 -12.97 -10.75
C PRO A 297 13.09 -11.48 -11.08
N HIS A 298 11.90 -10.95 -11.37
CA HIS A 298 11.66 -9.54 -11.62
C HIS A 298 11.48 -8.78 -10.32
N LYS A 299 12.20 -7.68 -10.16
CA LYS A 299 12.25 -6.92 -8.90
C LYS A 299 12.05 -5.45 -9.17
N GLU A 300 11.23 -4.82 -8.34
CA GLU A 300 10.98 -3.40 -8.40
C GLU A 300 10.81 -2.84 -6.99
N LEU A 301 11.26 -1.60 -6.80
CA LEU A 301 11.25 -0.99 -5.47
C LEU A 301 9.83 -0.83 -4.90
N ARG A 302 8.83 -0.57 -5.75
CA ARG A 302 7.44 -0.42 -5.31
C ARG A 302 6.86 -1.70 -4.70
N PHE A 303 7.38 -2.87 -5.05
CA PHE A 303 6.87 -4.12 -4.52
C PHE A 303 7.11 -4.24 -3.02
N ILE A 304 8.23 -3.70 -2.54
CA ILE A 304 8.58 -3.70 -1.12
C ILE A 304 8.15 -2.42 -0.37
N ILE A 305 7.29 -1.58 -0.96
CA ILE A 305 6.93 -0.27 -0.36
C ILE A 305 6.37 -0.37 1.07
N TYR A 306 5.75 -1.50 1.40
CA TYR A 306 5.13 -1.78 2.70
C TYR A 306 6.12 -1.81 3.87
N ILE A 307 7.40 -2.06 3.60
CA ILE A 307 8.41 -2.16 4.66
C ILE A 307 8.96 -0.80 5.09
N PHE A 308 8.85 0.25 4.27
CA PHE A 308 9.48 1.53 4.57
C PHE A 308 8.94 2.21 5.85
N PRO A 309 7.62 2.23 6.11
CA PRO A 309 7.11 2.74 7.39
C PRO A 309 7.68 2.01 8.61
N ILE A 310 7.90 0.70 8.49
CA ILE A 310 8.46 -0.15 9.56
C ILE A 310 9.94 0.18 9.76
N PHE A 311 10.72 0.21 8.69
CA PHE A 311 12.17 0.49 8.75
C PHE A 311 12.42 1.91 9.27
N ASN A 312 11.60 2.88 8.86
CA ASN A 312 11.65 4.24 9.39
C ASN A 312 11.30 4.30 10.86
N THR A 313 10.39 3.45 11.33
CA THR A 313 10.07 3.36 12.76
C THR A 313 11.25 2.84 13.56
N VAL A 314 11.97 1.82 13.07
CA VAL A 314 13.19 1.32 13.71
C VAL A 314 14.29 2.39 13.73
N ALA A 315 14.51 3.09 12.61
CA ALA A 315 15.44 4.21 12.58
C ALA A 315 15.04 5.33 13.55
N ALA A 316 13.74 5.65 13.63
CA ALA A 316 13.21 6.65 14.55
C ALA A 316 13.38 6.27 16.02
N VAL A 317 13.32 4.98 16.36
CA VAL A 317 13.62 4.48 17.71
C VAL A 317 15.06 4.84 18.09
N ALA A 318 16.03 4.62 17.19
CA ALA A 318 17.42 4.97 17.45
C ALA A 318 17.60 6.47 17.64
N CYS A 319 17.08 7.30 16.73
CA CYS A 319 17.20 8.76 16.83
C CYS A 319 16.49 9.34 18.07
N ALA A 320 15.46 8.67 18.57
CA ALA A 320 14.74 9.12 19.77
C ALA A 320 15.43 8.73 21.09
N ARG A 321 16.40 7.80 21.06
CA ARG A 321 17.04 7.21 22.24
C ARG A 321 18.54 7.44 22.33
N LEU A 322 19.18 7.83 21.22
CA LEU A 322 20.51 8.42 21.19
C LEU A 322 20.48 9.84 21.76
#